data_AF-A0A7W1IZS8-F1
#
_entry.id   AF-A0A7W1IZS8-F1
#
_cell.length_a   1.000
_cell.length_b   1.000
_cell.length_c   1.000
_cell.angle_alpha   90.00
_cell.angle_beta   90.00
_cell.angle_gamma   90.00
#
_symmetry.space_group_name_H-M   'P 1'
#
loop_
_entity.id
_entity.type
_entity.pdbx_description
1 polymer ?
#
loop_
_entity_poly.entity_id
_entity_poly.type
_entity_poly.pdbx_seq_one_letter_code
_entity_poly.pdbx_strand_id
1 'polypeptide(L)'
;MRLAPALVLLTGGVALGSAQESFTVGPRALGMGGTGVAAVDDLPAQYYNPAAFGFFAHQPPAEEQSDKGPLSVDNNALWRKNWGAEADFTFGARIHKDFAEHVNVLVEHYDNGTFDDLSLNGLQTEAQALQFIEILNALSNLSDPGNATTADSTGGFAVRIKQFGLGVRTYSQVSGRLNNLDLANLGLGGSGDVNTELGNITPSGSGSVLTGAQITQLTNAGITNAGIADQLAAQAGVTPEQSQLLVDALVAAQSGGGTLDQNVSSLRMYGVNVIEIPLSFGWAFNENIAIGGNLKAMIGRVYGTDVRVFDDNIEDALRNADENYEETMTWGVDLGVMVRMKMLNLGLTLRNLNSPTFDGPTVGAVTYDDYEIEPTATFGAAFIPFETLTFAADLDLIESETVLSSYKSRYARLGVEWDVLRFLALRAGYSENLAESDIGGLIHAGVGINLWLLRIDLAGAMALETTEYDGDEVPREARVGFQLAADF
;
A
#
# COMPACT_ATOMS: atom_id res chain seq x y z
N MET A 1 -8.56 25.22 -17.64
CA MET A 1 -7.77 24.00 -17.41
C MET A 1 -7.37 23.91 -15.95
N ARG A 2 -7.74 22.82 -15.27
CA ARG A 2 -7.40 22.54 -13.87
C ARG A 2 -6.87 21.10 -13.76
N LEU A 3 -5.63 20.85 -14.20
CA LEU A 3 -4.91 19.63 -13.80
C LEU A 3 -4.57 19.68 -12.31
N ALA A 4 -4.41 20.86 -11.71
CA ALA A 4 -4.03 21.01 -10.30
C ALA A 4 -4.89 20.18 -9.35
N PRO A 5 -6.23 20.16 -9.37
CA PRO A 5 -7.02 19.22 -8.58
C PRO A 5 -6.65 17.76 -8.86
N ALA A 6 -6.60 17.32 -10.12
CA ALA A 6 -6.28 15.93 -10.50
C ALA A 6 -4.91 15.47 -10.00
N LEU A 7 -3.91 16.34 -10.13
CA LEU A 7 -2.52 16.10 -9.72
C LEU A 7 -2.31 16.28 -8.22
N VAL A 8 -3.02 17.23 -7.58
CA VAL A 8 -3.07 17.38 -6.11
C VAL A 8 -3.90 16.25 -5.48
N LEU A 9 -4.76 15.55 -6.22
CA LEU A 9 -5.46 14.34 -5.76
C LEU A 9 -4.62 13.08 -5.91
N LEU A 10 -3.63 13.09 -6.82
CA LEU A 10 -2.58 12.08 -6.89
C LEU A 10 -1.64 12.14 -5.69
N THR A 11 -1.67 13.22 -4.92
CA THR A 11 -0.65 13.53 -3.91
C THR A 11 -1.22 13.93 -2.55
N GLY A 12 -2.42 14.49 -2.54
CA GLY A 12 -3.23 14.82 -1.37
C GLY A 12 -4.26 13.73 -1.16
N GLY A 13 -3.92 12.80 -0.26
CA GLY A 13 -4.75 11.66 0.10
C GLY A 13 -6.22 12.03 0.24
N VAL A 14 -7.02 11.60 -0.74
CA VAL A 14 -8.46 11.62 -0.61
C VAL A 14 -8.80 10.70 0.56
N ALA A 15 -9.42 11.28 1.58
CA ALA A 15 -10.07 10.56 2.66
C ALA A 15 -11.29 9.81 2.12
N LEU A 16 -11.06 8.77 1.33
CA LEU A 16 -12.01 7.71 1.06
C LEU A 16 -11.26 6.44 1.44
N GLY A 17 -11.50 6.00 2.67
CA GLY A 17 -11.02 4.69 3.08
C GLY A 17 -11.62 3.66 2.12
N SER A 18 -10.81 2.72 1.61
CA SER A 18 -10.94 1.29 1.90
C SER A 18 -10.40 0.28 0.82
N ALA A 19 -10.08 -1.02 1.16
CA ALA A 19 -9.37 -2.23 0.57
C ALA A 19 -8.21 -2.90 1.35
N GLN A 20 -7.50 -3.94 0.88
CA GLN A 20 -6.55 -4.72 1.71
C GLN A 20 -5.20 -5.15 1.08
N GLU A 21 -4.12 -4.89 1.85
CA GLU A 21 -2.73 -5.37 1.69
C GLU A 21 -2.34 -6.25 2.91
N SER A 22 -1.09 -6.71 3.03
CA SER A 22 -0.57 -7.29 4.28
C SER A 22 -0.59 -6.26 5.42
N PHE A 23 -1.72 -6.22 6.13
CA PHE A 23 -1.90 -5.24 7.18
C PHE A 23 -1.04 -5.51 8.39
N THR A 24 -0.64 -4.41 9.02
CA THR A 24 -0.17 -4.44 10.39
C THR A 24 -1.33 -4.08 11.32
N VAL A 25 -1.88 -5.11 11.97
CA VAL A 25 -3.03 -4.98 12.86
C VAL A 25 -2.55 -4.69 14.28
N GLY A 26 -3.06 -3.63 14.91
CA GLY A 26 -2.66 -3.27 16.26
C GLY A 26 -1.32 -2.52 16.35
N PRO A 27 -1.25 -1.40 17.08
CA PRO A 27 -0.04 -0.61 17.30
C PRO A 27 1.09 -1.36 18.01
N ARG A 28 0.78 -2.35 18.87
CA ARG A 28 1.82 -3.19 19.47
C ARG A 28 2.63 -3.91 18.40
N ALA A 29 1.95 -4.57 17.45
CA ALA A 29 2.61 -5.24 16.35
C ALA A 29 3.28 -4.23 15.41
N LEU A 30 2.64 -3.09 15.12
CA LEU A 30 3.25 -1.99 14.35
C LEU A 30 4.59 -1.57 14.94
N GLY A 31 4.65 -1.27 16.24
CA GLY A 31 5.91 -0.90 16.89
C GLY A 31 6.99 -2.00 16.87
N MET A 32 6.61 -3.26 16.66
CA MET A 32 7.52 -4.42 16.56
C MET A 32 7.74 -4.89 15.12
N GLY A 33 7.60 -4.02 14.12
CA GLY A 33 7.86 -4.40 12.72
C GLY A 33 6.76 -5.25 12.08
N GLY A 34 5.55 -5.23 12.64
CA GLY A 34 4.43 -6.07 12.23
C GLY A 34 4.50 -7.52 12.71
N THR A 35 5.38 -7.83 13.66
CA THR A 35 5.49 -9.18 14.24
C THR A 35 4.37 -9.46 15.24
N GLY A 36 3.88 -10.70 15.26
CA GLY A 36 2.80 -11.10 16.15
C GLY A 36 2.50 -12.61 16.18
N VAL A 37 2.87 -13.40 15.16
CA VAL A 37 2.42 -14.80 15.04
C VAL A 37 2.79 -15.68 16.25
N ALA A 38 3.97 -15.44 16.84
CA ALA A 38 4.41 -16.14 18.05
C ALA A 38 4.49 -15.24 19.31
N ALA A 39 4.37 -13.93 19.14
CA ALA A 39 4.52 -12.92 20.20
C ALA A 39 3.18 -12.32 20.66
N VAL A 40 2.08 -12.62 19.96
CA VAL A 40 0.74 -12.12 20.31
C VAL A 40 0.30 -12.67 21.65
N ASP A 41 -0.23 -11.78 22.48
CA ASP A 41 -0.63 -12.07 23.85
C ASP A 41 -1.98 -11.44 24.19
N ASP A 42 -2.64 -10.81 23.24
CA ASP A 42 -3.84 -10.00 23.36
C ASP A 42 -4.84 -10.28 22.21
N LEU A 43 -5.83 -9.41 22.06
CA LEU A 43 -6.95 -9.56 21.13
C LEU A 43 -6.59 -9.54 19.62
N PRO A 44 -5.49 -8.91 19.15
CA PRO A 44 -4.97 -9.10 17.79
C PRO A 44 -4.59 -10.55 17.47
N ALA A 45 -4.63 -11.47 18.45
CA ALA A 45 -4.53 -12.91 18.21
C ALA A 45 -5.55 -13.41 17.18
N GLN A 46 -6.71 -12.75 17.05
CA GLN A 46 -7.69 -13.05 16.01
C GLN A 46 -7.07 -12.91 14.61
N TYR A 47 -6.19 -11.93 14.40
CA TYR A 47 -5.48 -11.71 13.15
C TYR A 47 -4.21 -12.55 13.06
N TYR A 48 -3.34 -12.46 14.08
CA TYR A 48 -1.98 -13.00 14.01
C TYR A 48 -1.89 -14.50 14.23
N ASN A 49 -2.58 -15.04 15.25
CA ASN A 49 -2.56 -16.48 15.53
C ASN A 49 -3.71 -16.86 16.49
N PRO A 50 -4.83 -17.42 16.00
CA PRO A 50 -5.96 -17.75 16.86
C PRO A 50 -5.65 -18.89 17.85
N ALA A 51 -4.55 -19.62 17.71
CA ALA A 51 -4.14 -20.61 18.71
C ALA A 51 -3.80 -20.00 20.07
N ALA A 52 -3.42 -18.72 20.12
CA ALA A 52 -3.18 -18.02 21.39
C ALA A 52 -4.42 -18.05 22.30
N PHE A 53 -5.63 -18.13 21.72
CA PHE A 53 -6.86 -18.27 22.49
C PHE A 53 -6.90 -19.52 23.37
N GLY A 54 -6.21 -20.60 22.99
CA GLY A 54 -6.18 -21.82 23.78
C GLY A 54 -5.49 -21.65 25.14
N PHE A 55 -4.59 -20.67 25.24
CA PHE A 55 -3.83 -20.40 26.47
C PHE A 55 -4.48 -19.36 27.38
N PHE A 56 -5.42 -18.56 26.86
CA PHE A 56 -6.15 -17.59 27.67
C PHE A 56 -7.03 -18.27 28.71
N ALA A 57 -6.86 -17.88 29.98
CA ALA A 57 -7.51 -18.51 31.13
C ALA A 57 -7.24 -20.03 31.27
N HIS A 58 -6.24 -20.56 30.58
CA HIS A 58 -5.85 -21.97 30.70
C HIS A 58 -5.05 -22.16 31.98
N GLN A 59 -5.70 -22.66 33.02
CA GLN A 59 -5.05 -22.84 34.32
C GLN A 59 -4.13 -24.07 34.29
N PRO A 60 -2.84 -23.93 34.65
CA PRO A 60 -1.95 -25.06 34.85
C PRO A 60 -2.41 -25.90 36.06
N PRO A 61 -1.94 -27.15 36.25
CA PRO A 61 -2.22 -27.94 37.46
C PRO A 61 -1.88 -27.15 38.74
N ALA A 62 -2.62 -27.34 39.83
CA ALA A 62 -2.48 -26.53 41.06
C ALA A 62 -1.06 -26.52 41.67
N GLU A 63 -0.32 -27.61 41.50
CA GLU A 63 1.09 -27.75 41.94
C GLU A 63 2.05 -26.84 41.14
N GLU A 64 1.61 -26.40 39.97
CA GLU A 64 2.29 -25.55 39.02
C GLU A 64 1.72 -24.11 38.99
N GLN A 65 0.62 -23.84 39.73
CA GLN A 65 0.01 -22.51 39.93
C GLN A 65 0.77 -21.64 40.96
N SER A 66 2.11 -21.67 40.94
CA SER A 66 2.93 -20.65 41.62
C SER A 66 3.45 -19.67 40.58
N ASP A 67 3.79 -18.44 40.97
CA ASP A 67 4.34 -17.41 40.07
C ASP A 67 5.66 -17.94 39.46
N LYS A 68 5.58 -18.65 38.32
CA LYS A 68 6.65 -19.52 37.79
C LYS A 68 7.90 -18.75 37.30
N GLY A 69 7.88 -17.42 37.37
CA GLY A 69 8.97 -16.56 36.92
C GLY A 69 9.33 -16.79 35.44
N PRO A 70 10.50 -16.32 34.98
CA PRO A 70 10.87 -16.32 33.56
C PRO A 70 11.14 -17.71 32.95
N LEU A 71 11.09 -18.78 33.75
CA LEU A 71 11.29 -20.16 33.30
C LEU A 71 9.97 -20.93 33.12
N SER A 72 8.83 -20.26 33.31
CA SER A 72 7.50 -20.76 32.96
C SER A 72 7.37 -20.96 31.46
N VAL A 73 6.59 -21.94 31.03
CA VAL A 73 6.09 -21.98 29.64
C VAL A 73 5.10 -20.82 29.41
N ASP A 74 4.43 -20.36 30.47
CA ASP A 74 3.60 -19.16 30.42
C ASP A 74 4.36 -17.88 30.81
N ASN A 75 5.22 -17.40 29.91
CA ASN A 75 6.13 -16.26 30.09
C ASN A 75 5.51 -14.87 29.83
N ASN A 76 4.24 -14.80 29.44
CA ASN A 76 3.45 -13.58 29.22
C ASN A 76 2.09 -13.62 29.97
N ALA A 77 1.95 -14.57 30.91
CA ALA A 77 0.82 -14.69 31.83
C ALA A 77 -0.57 -14.77 31.17
N LEU A 78 -0.71 -15.45 30.03
CA LEU A 78 -2.02 -15.62 29.35
C LEU A 78 -3.04 -16.32 30.24
N TRP A 79 -2.61 -17.18 31.16
CA TRP A 79 -3.49 -17.85 32.12
C TRP A 79 -4.26 -16.87 33.02
N ARG A 80 -3.72 -15.67 33.28
CA ARG A 80 -4.38 -14.64 34.12
C ARG A 80 -5.46 -13.90 33.35
N LYS A 81 -5.26 -13.76 32.05
CA LYS A 81 -6.11 -13.02 31.14
C LYS A 81 -7.43 -13.80 30.97
N ASN A 82 -8.50 -13.38 31.62
CA ASN A 82 -9.84 -13.96 31.54
C ASN A 82 -10.81 -13.16 30.67
N TRP A 83 -10.63 -11.85 30.59
CA TRP A 83 -11.45 -10.95 29.82
C TRP A 83 -10.59 -9.87 29.18
N GLY A 84 -10.89 -9.50 27.95
CA GLY A 84 -10.27 -8.34 27.32
C GLY A 84 -11.25 -7.62 26.43
N ALA A 85 -11.06 -6.32 26.27
CA ALA A 85 -11.66 -5.55 25.21
C ALA A 85 -10.62 -4.59 24.62
N GLU A 86 -10.63 -4.43 23.31
CA GLU A 86 -9.75 -3.48 22.64
C GLU A 86 -10.47 -2.73 21.55
N ALA A 87 -9.99 -1.52 21.29
CA ALA A 87 -10.23 -0.79 20.07
C ALA A 87 -8.90 -0.28 19.53
N ASP A 88 -8.67 -0.45 18.24
CA ASP A 88 -7.46 0.01 17.56
C ASP A 88 -7.79 0.59 16.19
N PHE A 89 -6.90 1.45 15.72
CA PHE A 89 -6.90 1.94 14.36
C PHE A 89 -5.46 2.15 13.88
N THR A 90 -5.19 1.76 12.65
CA THR A 90 -3.91 2.00 11.95
C THR A 90 -4.22 2.63 10.60
N PHE A 91 -3.38 3.58 10.17
CA PHE A 91 -3.41 4.18 8.84
C PHE A 91 -2.01 4.10 8.21
N GLY A 92 -1.96 3.93 6.89
CA GLY A 92 -0.75 3.91 6.09
C GLY A 92 -0.94 4.58 4.74
N ALA A 93 0.12 5.18 4.20
CA ALA A 93 0.16 5.70 2.84
C ALA A 93 1.49 5.34 2.18
N ARG A 94 1.46 5.08 0.88
CA ARG A 94 2.55 4.57 0.06
C ARG A 94 2.57 5.23 -1.32
N ILE A 95 3.78 5.50 -1.80
CA ILE A 95 4.07 5.98 -3.15
C ILE A 95 4.95 4.91 -3.81
N HIS A 96 4.45 4.30 -4.87
CA HIS A 96 5.12 3.21 -5.57
C HIS A 96 6.02 3.73 -6.70
N LYS A 97 7.14 3.03 -6.91
CA LYS A 97 8.10 3.32 -7.99
C LYS A 97 8.41 4.82 -8.12
N ASP A 98 8.32 5.39 -9.32
CA ASP A 98 8.73 6.77 -9.62
C ASP A 98 7.49 7.66 -9.83
N PHE A 99 6.36 7.24 -9.25
CA PHE A 99 5.07 7.90 -9.43
C PHE A 99 5.12 9.39 -9.03
N ALA A 100 5.65 9.71 -7.85
CA ALA A 100 5.72 11.09 -7.37
C ALA A 100 6.63 11.96 -8.24
N GLU A 101 7.77 11.42 -8.69
CA GLU A 101 8.74 12.15 -9.53
C GLU A 101 8.10 12.56 -10.86
N HIS A 102 7.42 11.65 -11.53
CA HIS A 102 6.75 11.97 -12.79
C HIS A 102 5.53 12.89 -12.59
N VAL A 103 4.79 12.74 -11.50
CA VAL A 103 3.70 13.67 -11.17
C VAL A 103 4.23 15.08 -10.91
N ASN A 104 5.34 15.24 -10.18
CA ASN A 104 5.94 16.55 -9.91
C ASN A 104 6.32 17.27 -11.21
N VAL A 105 6.94 16.57 -12.16
CA VAL A 105 7.26 17.14 -13.49
C VAL A 105 6.01 17.68 -14.16
N LEU A 106 4.90 16.95 -14.09
CA LEU A 106 3.63 17.40 -14.67
C LEU A 106 3.00 18.56 -13.90
N VAL A 107 3.09 18.58 -12.56
CA VAL A 107 2.61 19.68 -11.71
C VAL A 107 3.36 20.95 -12.04
N GLU A 108 4.69 20.87 -12.09
CA GLU A 108 5.56 22.01 -12.39
C GLU A 108 5.19 22.61 -13.75
N HIS A 109 5.10 21.80 -14.81
CA HIS A 109 4.72 22.30 -16.14
C HIS A 109 3.29 22.83 -16.20
N TYR A 110 2.39 22.28 -15.40
CA TYR A 110 1.03 22.80 -15.29
C TYR A 110 0.99 24.18 -14.61
N ASP A 111 1.61 24.34 -13.45
CA ASP A 111 1.61 25.58 -12.67
C ASP A 111 2.33 26.71 -13.41
N ASN A 112 3.30 26.35 -14.25
CA ASN A 112 4.05 27.29 -15.10
C ASN A 112 3.28 27.74 -16.34
N GLY A 113 2.10 27.17 -16.60
CA GLY A 113 1.28 27.46 -17.79
C GLY A 113 1.80 26.81 -19.08
N THR A 114 2.73 25.85 -18.99
CA THR A 114 3.35 25.19 -20.14
C THR A 114 2.32 24.47 -21.01
N PHE A 115 1.35 23.76 -20.40
CA PHE A 115 0.30 23.07 -21.16
C PHE A 115 -0.56 24.04 -22.00
N ASP A 116 -0.92 25.20 -21.43
CA ASP A 116 -1.69 26.24 -22.15
C ASP A 116 -0.84 26.87 -23.26
N ASP A 117 0.44 27.14 -22.99
CA ASP A 117 1.37 27.72 -23.98
C ASP A 117 1.63 26.77 -25.15
N LEU A 118 1.96 25.50 -24.86
CA LEU A 118 2.11 24.46 -25.86
C LEU A 118 0.81 24.27 -26.64
N SER A 119 -0.35 24.38 -25.99
CA SER A 119 -1.63 24.20 -26.66
C SER A 119 -2.07 25.37 -27.54
N LEU A 120 -1.56 26.58 -27.30
CA LEU A 120 -1.88 27.77 -28.08
C LEU A 120 -0.84 28.07 -29.17
N ASN A 121 0.44 27.82 -28.87
CA ASN A 121 1.58 28.28 -29.67
C ASN A 121 2.43 27.16 -30.27
N GLY A 122 2.28 25.91 -29.82
CA GLY A 122 3.08 24.77 -30.28
C GLY A 122 4.56 24.93 -29.93
N LEU A 123 5.44 24.15 -30.56
CA LEU A 123 6.89 24.27 -30.33
C LEU A 123 7.51 25.37 -31.21
N GLN A 124 7.79 26.55 -30.61
CA GLN A 124 8.46 27.67 -31.29
C GLN A 124 9.91 27.87 -30.82
N THR A 125 10.24 27.39 -29.62
CA THR A 125 11.55 27.59 -28.98
C THR A 125 12.10 26.26 -28.46
N GLU A 126 13.43 26.19 -28.31
CA GLU A 126 14.08 25.01 -27.70
C GLU A 126 13.52 24.73 -26.30
N ALA A 127 13.26 25.76 -25.49
CA ALA A 127 12.68 25.60 -24.16
C ALA A 127 11.32 24.89 -24.19
N GLN A 128 10.42 25.30 -25.08
CA GLN A 128 9.12 24.62 -25.25
C GLN A 128 9.28 23.18 -25.74
N ALA A 129 10.24 22.93 -26.63
CA ALA A 129 10.53 21.59 -27.12
C ALA A 129 11.08 20.66 -26.04
N LEU A 130 11.93 21.17 -25.14
CA LEU A 130 12.41 20.44 -23.96
C LEU A 130 11.25 20.13 -23.01
N GLN A 131 10.45 21.13 -22.65
CA GLN A 131 9.29 20.94 -21.77
C GLN A 131 8.29 19.93 -22.33
N PHE A 132 8.05 19.95 -23.65
CA PHE A 132 7.21 18.95 -24.30
C PHE A 132 7.77 17.52 -24.17
N ILE A 133 9.09 17.34 -24.34
CA ILE A 133 9.75 16.04 -24.16
C ILE A 133 9.68 15.59 -22.70
N GLU A 134 9.86 16.49 -21.73
CA GLU A 134 9.72 16.20 -20.30
C GLU A 134 8.30 15.76 -19.94
N ILE A 135 7.28 16.47 -20.44
CA ILE A 135 5.86 16.12 -20.25
C ILE A 135 5.55 14.76 -20.86
N LEU A 136 5.96 14.50 -22.10
CA LEU A 136 5.75 13.21 -22.76
C LEU A 136 6.43 12.08 -21.98
N ASN A 137 7.69 12.28 -21.59
CA ASN A 137 8.43 11.27 -20.84
C ASN A 137 7.73 10.98 -19.50
N ALA A 138 7.33 12.01 -18.74
CA ALA A 138 6.63 11.84 -17.47
C ALA A 138 5.28 11.12 -17.65
N LEU A 139 4.45 11.53 -18.61
CA LEU A 139 3.17 10.89 -18.91
C LEU A 139 3.34 9.41 -19.29
N SER A 140 4.31 9.11 -20.17
CA SER A 140 4.53 7.76 -20.65
C SER A 140 5.08 6.83 -19.56
N ASN A 141 5.96 7.31 -18.69
CA ASN A 141 6.42 6.51 -17.56
C ASN A 141 5.31 6.32 -16.51
N LEU A 142 4.44 7.31 -16.27
CA LEU A 142 3.27 7.14 -15.40
C LEU A 142 2.28 6.07 -15.88
N SER A 143 2.33 5.67 -17.15
CA SER A 143 1.49 4.59 -17.67
C SER A 143 1.91 3.19 -17.21
N ASP A 144 3.10 3.04 -16.60
CA ASP A 144 3.49 1.80 -15.92
C ASP A 144 2.46 1.49 -14.82
N PRO A 145 1.75 0.35 -14.86
CA PRO A 145 0.75 0.00 -13.86
C PRO A 145 1.27 -0.11 -12.43
N GLY A 146 2.58 -0.18 -12.22
CA GLY A 146 3.22 -0.12 -10.90
C GLY A 146 3.53 1.30 -10.41
N ASN A 147 3.44 2.33 -11.25
CA ASN A 147 3.45 3.72 -10.80
C ASN A 147 2.05 4.04 -10.24
N ALA A 148 1.94 4.07 -8.92
CA ALA A 148 0.68 4.29 -8.23
C ALA A 148 0.89 4.90 -6.84
N THR A 149 -0.18 5.46 -6.28
CA THR A 149 -0.27 5.69 -4.84
C THR A 149 -1.23 4.70 -4.22
N THR A 150 -0.92 4.23 -3.01
CA THR A 150 -1.85 3.43 -2.21
C THR A 150 -1.97 3.98 -0.80
N ALA A 151 -3.15 3.87 -0.20
CA ALA A 151 -3.36 4.33 1.18
C ALA A 151 -4.32 3.38 1.90
N ASP A 152 -3.91 2.87 3.04
CA ASP A 152 -4.62 1.84 3.80
C ASP A 152 -4.98 2.26 5.23
N SER A 153 -5.97 1.60 5.80
CA SER A 153 -6.32 1.67 7.19
C SER A 153 -6.90 0.35 7.69
N THR A 154 -6.75 0.11 8.98
CA THR A 154 -7.47 -0.95 9.68
C THR A 154 -8.07 -0.37 10.93
N GLY A 155 -9.23 -0.88 11.33
CA GLY A 155 -9.86 -0.47 12.58
C GLY A 155 -10.60 -1.63 13.18
N GLY A 156 -10.41 -1.88 14.47
CA GLY A 156 -10.97 -3.04 15.15
C GLY A 156 -11.64 -2.67 16.45
N PHE A 157 -12.70 -3.40 16.79
CA PHE A 157 -13.13 -3.60 18.16
C PHE A 157 -13.25 -5.09 18.42
N ALA A 158 -12.70 -5.57 19.52
CA ALA A 158 -12.78 -6.96 19.86
C ALA A 158 -12.96 -7.17 21.36
N VAL A 159 -13.65 -8.26 21.71
CA VAL A 159 -13.84 -8.72 23.09
C VAL A 159 -13.40 -10.17 23.18
N ARG A 160 -12.74 -10.49 24.28
CA ARG A 160 -12.30 -11.83 24.62
C ARG A 160 -12.92 -12.24 25.94
N ILE A 161 -13.41 -13.46 25.98
CA ILE A 161 -13.87 -14.11 27.19
C ILE A 161 -13.19 -15.48 27.22
N LYS A 162 -12.15 -15.61 28.05
CA LYS A 162 -11.29 -16.80 28.12
C LYS A 162 -10.75 -17.16 26.72
N GLN A 163 -11.00 -18.39 26.29
CA GLN A 163 -10.59 -18.95 25.01
C GLN A 163 -11.49 -18.59 23.81
N PHE A 164 -12.45 -17.68 24.00
CA PHE A 164 -13.31 -17.17 22.92
C PHE A 164 -12.98 -15.71 22.63
N GLY A 165 -12.97 -15.37 21.36
CA GLY A 165 -12.90 -13.99 20.87
C GLY A 165 -14.07 -13.70 19.94
N LEU A 166 -14.63 -12.49 20.03
CA LEU A 166 -15.56 -11.96 19.05
C LEU A 166 -15.11 -10.54 18.72
N GLY A 167 -15.03 -10.21 17.44
CA GLY A 167 -14.65 -8.88 17.01
C GLY A 167 -15.48 -8.37 15.84
N VAL A 168 -15.27 -7.11 15.53
CA VAL A 168 -15.60 -6.48 14.25
C VAL A 168 -14.35 -5.71 13.83
N ARG A 169 -13.84 -6.00 12.64
CA ARG A 169 -12.66 -5.32 12.10
C ARG A 169 -12.92 -4.88 10.67
N THR A 170 -12.55 -3.66 10.35
CA THR A 170 -12.60 -3.12 9.00
C THR A 170 -11.19 -3.03 8.43
N TYR A 171 -11.10 -3.33 7.15
CA TYR A 171 -9.88 -3.34 6.36
C TYR A 171 -10.06 -2.49 5.12
N SER A 172 -9.14 -1.52 4.99
CA SER A 172 -9.28 -0.37 4.13
C SER A 172 -7.94 -0.02 3.38
N GLN A 173 -7.89 0.28 2.08
CA GLN A 173 -6.77 0.46 1.12
C GLN A 173 -7.27 0.99 -0.26
N VAL A 174 -7.09 2.24 -0.62
CA VAL A 174 -7.36 2.72 -1.98
C VAL A 174 -6.09 2.69 -2.82
N SER A 175 -6.22 2.51 -4.14
CA SER A 175 -5.16 2.76 -5.11
C SER A 175 -5.58 3.82 -6.13
N GLY A 176 -4.63 4.68 -6.50
CA GLY A 176 -4.75 5.64 -7.59
C GLY A 176 -3.61 5.42 -8.57
N ARG A 177 -3.94 5.21 -9.86
CA ARG A 177 -2.94 5.06 -10.92
C ARG A 177 -3.46 5.56 -12.25
N LEU A 178 -2.56 5.95 -13.15
CA LEU A 178 -2.94 6.22 -14.54
C LEU A 178 -3.46 4.93 -15.18
N ASN A 179 -4.58 5.01 -15.89
CA ASN A 179 -5.21 3.83 -16.49
C ASN A 179 -5.29 3.94 -18.00
N ASN A 180 -5.81 5.05 -18.50
CA ASN A 180 -5.77 5.37 -19.91
C ASN A 180 -4.87 6.58 -20.12
N LEU A 181 -3.95 6.47 -21.08
CA LEU A 181 -3.09 7.57 -21.48
C LEU A 181 -3.36 7.89 -22.95
N ASP A 182 -3.85 9.10 -23.20
CA ASP A 182 -4.10 9.64 -24.52
C ASP A 182 -2.99 10.61 -24.90
N LEU A 183 -2.09 10.14 -25.76
CA LEU A 183 -0.97 10.91 -26.31
C LEU A 183 -1.30 11.51 -27.68
N ALA A 184 -2.47 11.20 -28.25
CA ALA A 184 -2.88 11.71 -29.56
C ALA A 184 -3.56 13.08 -29.46
N ASN A 185 -4.23 13.35 -28.34
CA ASN A 185 -4.96 14.60 -28.11
C ASN A 185 -4.24 15.46 -27.07
N LEU A 186 -2.97 15.79 -27.31
CA LEU A 186 -2.17 16.65 -26.42
C LEU A 186 -2.32 18.14 -26.75
N GLY A 187 -3.06 18.46 -27.82
CA GLY A 187 -3.46 19.82 -28.14
C GLY A 187 -2.35 20.74 -28.59
N LEU A 188 -1.21 20.24 -29.10
CA LEU A 188 -0.12 21.05 -29.65
C LEU A 188 -0.67 22.14 -30.61
N GLY A 189 -0.52 23.38 -30.19
CA GLY A 189 -1.16 24.55 -30.76
C GLY A 189 -0.49 25.07 -32.02
N GLY A 190 -0.89 24.57 -33.18
CA GLY A 190 -0.84 25.36 -34.41
C GLY A 190 0.09 24.88 -35.53
N SER A 191 -0.55 24.65 -36.69
CA SER A 191 -0.01 24.58 -38.06
C SER A 191 0.80 23.36 -38.51
N GLY A 192 1.11 22.38 -37.65
CA GLY A 192 1.88 21.20 -38.08
C GLY A 192 1.76 20.00 -37.16
N ASP A 193 2.32 18.88 -37.63
CA ASP A 193 2.56 17.68 -36.84
C ASP A 193 3.86 17.83 -36.00
N VAL A 194 4.12 16.91 -35.07
CA VAL A 194 5.33 16.92 -34.22
C VAL A 194 6.60 17.09 -35.06
N ASN A 195 6.67 16.45 -36.23
CA ASN A 195 7.81 16.57 -37.13
C ASN A 195 8.03 18.01 -37.64
N THR A 196 6.95 18.68 -38.06
CA THR A 196 6.99 20.06 -38.56
C THR A 196 7.44 21.01 -37.45
N GLU A 197 6.89 20.85 -36.24
CA GLU A 197 7.25 21.68 -35.10
C GLU A 197 8.71 21.48 -34.68
N LEU A 198 9.19 20.23 -34.60
CA LEU A 198 10.60 19.91 -34.34
C LEU A 198 11.55 20.51 -35.39
N GLY A 199 11.13 20.59 -36.65
CA GLY A 199 11.94 21.15 -37.74
C GLY A 199 12.28 22.64 -37.58
N ASN A 200 11.55 23.36 -36.72
CA ASN A 200 11.82 24.76 -36.41
C ASN A 200 12.79 24.93 -35.22
N ILE A 201 13.12 23.85 -34.52
CA ILE A 201 13.94 23.86 -33.32
C ILE A 201 15.41 23.63 -33.67
N THR A 202 16.30 24.40 -33.06
CA THR A 202 17.75 24.16 -33.12
C THR A 202 18.24 23.84 -31.70
N PRO A 203 18.41 22.56 -31.35
CA PRO A 203 18.87 22.18 -30.02
C PRO A 203 20.33 22.60 -29.80
N SER A 204 20.63 23.05 -28.59
CA SER A 204 21.92 23.52 -28.12
C SER A 204 22.83 22.39 -27.61
N GLY A 205 22.23 21.26 -27.21
CA GLY A 205 22.93 20.06 -26.76
C GLY A 205 23.36 19.11 -27.89
N SER A 206 24.31 18.22 -27.59
CA SER A 206 24.87 17.24 -28.53
C SER A 206 24.78 15.78 -28.05
N GLY A 207 23.86 15.49 -27.11
CA GLY A 207 23.64 14.15 -26.57
C GLY A 207 22.81 13.26 -27.49
N SER A 208 22.82 11.95 -27.20
CA SER A 208 22.00 10.95 -27.89
C SER A 208 21.66 9.83 -26.90
N VAL A 209 20.39 9.47 -26.83
CA VAL A 209 19.84 8.39 -25.99
C VAL A 209 19.12 7.34 -26.84
N LEU A 210 18.59 7.73 -28.01
CA LEU A 210 17.85 6.85 -28.90
C LEU A 210 18.78 5.94 -29.71
N THR A 211 18.40 4.67 -29.83
CA THR A 211 19.07 3.71 -30.70
C THR A 211 18.74 3.96 -32.17
N GLY A 212 19.58 3.46 -33.09
CA GLY A 212 19.30 3.56 -34.53
C GLY A 212 17.97 2.92 -34.97
N ALA A 213 17.52 1.88 -34.24
CA ALA A 213 16.21 1.26 -34.48
C ALA A 213 15.05 2.20 -34.09
N GLN A 214 15.17 2.88 -32.95
CA GLN A 214 14.18 3.87 -32.49
C GLN A 214 14.12 5.10 -33.40
N ILE A 215 15.27 5.61 -33.86
CA ILE A 215 15.32 6.67 -34.88
C ILE A 215 14.60 6.23 -36.17
N THR A 216 14.79 4.98 -36.58
CA THR A 216 14.09 4.41 -37.74
C THR A 216 12.59 4.30 -37.50
N GLN A 217 12.15 3.93 -36.29
CA GLN A 217 10.74 3.88 -35.90
C GLN A 217 10.08 5.27 -36.00
N LEU A 218 10.71 6.29 -35.41
CA LEU A 218 10.25 7.68 -35.49
C LEU A 218 10.16 8.17 -36.95
N THR A 219 11.19 7.88 -37.75
CA THR A 219 11.22 8.26 -39.17
C THR A 219 10.09 7.58 -39.96
N ASN A 220 9.82 6.29 -39.69
CA ASN A 220 8.72 5.56 -40.33
C ASN A 220 7.33 6.08 -39.92
N ALA A 221 7.21 6.66 -38.72
CA ALA A 221 6.01 7.34 -38.26
C ALA A 221 5.83 8.76 -38.82
N GLY A 222 6.77 9.25 -39.65
CA GLY A 222 6.74 10.58 -40.25
C GLY A 222 7.59 11.63 -39.54
N ILE A 223 8.27 11.28 -38.44
CA ILE A 223 9.16 12.16 -37.69
C ILE A 223 10.58 12.09 -38.30
N THR A 224 10.76 12.71 -39.46
CA THR A 224 12.06 12.77 -40.15
C THR A 224 13.10 13.61 -39.41
N ASN A 225 12.67 14.49 -38.50
CA ASN A 225 13.51 15.27 -37.60
C ASN A 225 13.88 14.52 -36.29
N ALA A 226 13.84 13.18 -36.28
CA ALA A 226 14.10 12.34 -35.10
C ALA A 226 15.44 12.62 -34.38
N GLY A 227 16.46 13.10 -35.09
CA GLY A 227 17.73 13.50 -34.48
C GLY A 227 17.62 14.71 -33.54
N ILE A 228 16.67 15.62 -33.80
CA ILE A 228 16.37 16.74 -32.91
C ILE A 228 15.68 16.23 -31.65
N ALA A 229 14.70 15.33 -31.81
CA ALA A 229 14.01 14.69 -30.68
C ALA A 229 14.99 13.94 -29.77
N ASP A 230 15.97 13.22 -30.35
CA ASP A 230 17.02 12.52 -29.59
C ASP A 230 17.90 13.47 -28.77
N GLN A 231 18.33 14.59 -29.37
CA GLN A 231 19.12 15.60 -28.67
C GLN A 231 18.34 16.28 -27.55
N LEU A 232 17.05 16.53 -27.75
CA LEU A 232 16.17 17.06 -26.71
C LEU A 232 15.94 16.04 -25.59
N ALA A 233 15.72 14.77 -25.92
CA ALA A 233 15.57 13.68 -24.95
C ALA A 233 16.82 13.52 -24.07
N ALA A 234 18.01 13.56 -24.68
CA ALA A 234 19.26 13.53 -23.94
C ALA A 234 19.45 14.76 -23.02
N GLN A 235 18.99 15.93 -23.44
CA GLN A 235 19.03 17.15 -22.63
C GLN A 235 18.02 17.13 -21.47
N ALA A 236 16.83 16.56 -21.70
CA ALA A 236 15.78 16.36 -20.71
C ALA A 236 16.12 15.22 -19.71
N GLY A 237 17.31 14.61 -19.82
CA GLY A 237 17.74 13.56 -18.89
C GLY A 237 17.04 12.20 -19.07
N VAL A 238 16.38 11.98 -20.20
CA VAL A 238 15.73 10.70 -20.52
C VAL A 238 16.77 9.59 -20.49
N THR A 239 16.48 8.51 -19.76
CA THR A 239 17.42 7.38 -19.66
C THR A 239 17.24 6.41 -20.83
N PRO A 240 18.24 5.56 -21.14
CA PRO A 240 18.10 4.51 -22.14
C PRO A 240 16.90 3.59 -21.90
N GLU A 241 16.56 3.31 -20.64
CA GLU A 241 15.43 2.47 -20.24
C GLU A 241 14.08 3.12 -20.54
N GLN A 242 14.00 4.45 -20.42
CA GLN A 242 12.79 5.25 -20.71
C GLN A 242 12.61 5.53 -22.21
N SER A 243 13.69 5.45 -23.00
CA SER A 243 13.73 5.89 -24.40
C SER A 243 12.64 5.28 -25.28
N GLN A 244 12.27 4.01 -25.06
CA GLN A 244 11.24 3.36 -25.87
C GLN A 244 9.84 3.91 -25.59
N LEU A 245 9.51 4.16 -24.32
CA LEU A 245 8.23 4.75 -23.94
C LEU A 245 8.07 6.14 -24.54
N LEU A 246 9.13 6.96 -24.51
CA LEU A 246 9.15 8.27 -25.16
C LEU A 246 9.00 8.17 -26.69
N VAL A 247 9.64 7.20 -27.33
CA VAL A 247 9.51 6.99 -28.79
C VAL A 247 8.07 6.65 -29.15
N ASP A 248 7.44 5.74 -28.41
CA ASP A 248 6.04 5.36 -28.64
C ASP A 248 5.11 6.57 -28.39
N ALA A 249 5.43 7.41 -27.41
CA ALA A 249 4.72 8.65 -27.13
C ALA A 249 4.79 9.66 -28.28
N LEU A 250 5.99 9.90 -28.81
CA LEU A 250 6.21 10.79 -29.94
C LEU A 250 5.48 10.29 -31.20
N VAL A 251 5.49 8.97 -31.43
CA VAL A 251 4.72 8.36 -32.53
C VAL A 251 3.23 8.60 -32.36
N ALA A 252 2.69 8.39 -31.14
CA ALA A 252 1.28 8.62 -30.85
C ALA A 252 0.90 10.10 -31.05
N ALA A 253 1.72 11.02 -30.53
CA ALA A 253 1.52 12.47 -30.69
C ALA A 253 1.60 12.92 -32.15
N GLN A 254 2.54 12.37 -32.94
CA GLN A 254 2.67 12.65 -34.38
C GLN A 254 1.44 12.20 -35.18
N SER A 255 0.83 11.08 -34.79
CA SER A 255 -0.39 10.57 -35.43
C SER A 255 -1.67 11.29 -34.96
N GLY A 256 -1.56 12.05 -33.86
CA GLY A 256 -2.63 12.80 -33.23
C GLY A 256 -2.83 14.19 -33.83
N GLY A 257 -3.92 14.83 -33.43
CA GLY A 257 -4.26 16.18 -33.89
C GLY A 257 -5.46 16.81 -33.19
N GLY A 258 -5.93 16.18 -32.11
CA GLY A 258 -7.01 16.73 -31.29
C GLY A 258 -6.51 17.71 -30.24
N THR A 259 -7.42 18.53 -29.75
CA THR A 259 -7.16 19.48 -28.67
C THR A 259 -7.07 18.78 -27.32
N LEU A 260 -6.49 19.43 -26.32
CA LEU A 260 -6.41 18.86 -24.97
C LEU A 260 -7.81 18.60 -24.36
N ASP A 261 -8.81 19.39 -24.73
CA ASP A 261 -10.22 19.16 -24.33
C ASP A 261 -10.81 17.85 -24.87
N GLN A 262 -10.17 17.24 -25.88
CA GLN A 262 -10.54 15.93 -26.43
C GLN A 262 -9.74 14.78 -25.79
N ASN A 263 -8.82 15.10 -24.87
CA ASN A 263 -7.96 14.12 -24.23
C ASN A 263 -8.78 13.21 -23.29
N VAL A 264 -8.69 11.91 -23.53
CA VAL A 264 -9.40 10.91 -22.73
C VAL A 264 -8.50 10.21 -21.71
N SER A 265 -7.35 10.78 -21.36
CA SER A 265 -6.52 10.25 -20.29
C SER A 265 -7.29 10.22 -18.97
N SER A 266 -7.21 9.10 -18.26
CA SER A 266 -7.95 8.89 -17.03
C SER A 266 -7.11 8.27 -15.93
N LEU A 267 -7.36 8.76 -14.72
CA LEU A 267 -6.93 8.18 -13.48
C LEU A 267 -7.92 7.11 -13.04
N ARG A 268 -7.44 5.90 -12.80
CA ARG A 268 -8.25 4.87 -12.14
C ARG A 268 -8.06 4.94 -10.64
N MET A 269 -9.18 5.04 -9.96
CA MET A 269 -9.27 4.78 -8.53
C MET A 269 -9.93 3.43 -8.32
N TYR A 270 -9.23 2.54 -7.63
CA TYR A 270 -9.74 1.21 -7.28
C TYR A 270 -9.55 1.00 -5.78
N GLY A 271 -10.63 0.60 -5.12
CA GLY A 271 -10.67 0.39 -3.67
C GLY A 271 -11.58 -0.78 -3.34
N VAL A 272 -11.55 -1.25 -2.11
CA VAL A 272 -12.37 -2.33 -1.57
C VAL A 272 -12.80 -1.88 -0.18
N ASN A 273 -13.43 -2.66 0.67
CA ASN A 273 -13.59 -2.41 2.10
C ASN A 273 -14.05 -3.73 2.63
N VAL A 274 -13.37 -4.31 3.60
CA VAL A 274 -13.81 -5.60 4.13
C VAL A 274 -14.08 -5.43 5.60
N ILE A 275 -15.33 -5.65 6.00
CA ILE A 275 -15.72 -5.77 7.40
C ILE A 275 -15.72 -7.27 7.74
N GLU A 276 -14.77 -7.69 8.57
CA GLU A 276 -14.73 -9.01 9.18
C GLU A 276 -15.44 -9.00 10.54
N ILE A 277 -16.31 -9.98 10.76
CA ILE A 277 -16.88 -10.31 12.08
C ILE A 277 -16.33 -11.69 12.49
N PRO A 278 -15.11 -11.75 13.04
CA PRO A 278 -14.49 -13.01 13.45
C PRO A 278 -15.07 -13.55 14.77
N LEU A 279 -15.46 -14.82 14.75
CA LEU A 279 -15.60 -15.65 15.95
C LEU A 279 -14.36 -16.53 16.06
N SER A 280 -13.57 -16.31 17.11
CA SER A 280 -12.31 -16.99 17.36
C SER A 280 -12.44 -17.97 18.52
N PHE A 281 -11.81 -19.13 18.36
CA PHE A 281 -11.71 -20.14 19.41
C PHE A 281 -10.33 -20.78 19.40
N GLY A 282 -9.78 -21.02 20.59
CA GLY A 282 -8.55 -21.77 20.77
C GLY A 282 -8.70 -22.92 21.75
N TRP A 283 -7.92 -23.96 21.54
CA TRP A 283 -7.85 -25.16 22.37
C TRP A 283 -6.39 -25.48 22.70
N ALA A 284 -6.02 -25.41 23.97
CA ALA A 284 -4.74 -25.91 24.46
C ALA A 284 -4.85 -27.40 24.80
N PHE A 285 -3.97 -28.22 24.21
CA PHE A 285 -3.81 -29.62 24.59
C PHE A 285 -3.07 -29.74 25.93
N ASN A 286 -2.17 -28.82 26.19
CA ASN A 286 -1.37 -28.66 27.40
C ASN A 286 -0.79 -27.22 27.43
N GLU A 287 0.05 -26.91 28.42
CA GLU A 287 0.71 -25.60 28.54
C GLU A 287 1.62 -25.25 27.34
N ASN A 288 2.05 -26.24 26.55
CA ASN A 288 3.00 -26.07 25.46
C ASN A 288 2.35 -25.94 24.09
N ILE A 289 1.19 -26.53 23.82
CA ILE A 289 0.67 -26.64 22.46
C ILE A 289 -0.82 -26.29 22.44
N ALA A 290 -1.17 -25.35 21.57
CA ALA A 290 -2.54 -25.01 21.26
C ALA A 290 -2.78 -24.95 19.75
N ILE A 291 -4.03 -25.18 19.39
CA ILE A 291 -4.58 -24.89 18.07
C ILE A 291 -5.69 -23.88 18.22
N GLY A 292 -5.99 -23.15 17.16
CA GLY A 292 -7.15 -22.27 17.14
C GLY A 292 -7.60 -21.99 15.72
N GLY A 293 -8.75 -21.37 15.60
CA GLY A 293 -9.28 -20.96 14.31
C GLY A 293 -10.30 -19.85 14.44
N ASN A 294 -10.55 -19.23 13.29
CA ASN A 294 -11.58 -18.20 13.12
C ASN A 294 -12.62 -18.69 12.13
N LEU A 295 -13.88 -18.42 12.44
CA LEU A 295 -14.93 -18.35 11.43
C LEU A 295 -15.34 -16.88 11.31
N LYS A 296 -15.24 -16.33 10.11
CA LYS A 296 -15.45 -14.89 9.87
C LYS A 296 -16.64 -14.71 8.95
N ALA A 297 -17.63 -13.92 9.34
CA ALA A 297 -18.55 -13.35 8.37
C ALA A 297 -17.87 -12.11 7.76
N MET A 298 -17.93 -11.98 6.44
CA MET A 298 -17.22 -10.92 5.72
C MET A 298 -18.19 -10.17 4.83
N ILE A 299 -18.28 -8.86 5.01
CA ILE A 299 -19.05 -7.97 4.15
C ILE A 299 -18.03 -7.11 3.44
N GLY A 300 -17.95 -7.24 2.12
CA GLY A 300 -16.99 -6.49 1.32
C GLY A 300 -17.67 -5.57 0.33
N ARG A 301 -17.09 -4.39 0.11
CA ARG A 301 -17.49 -3.46 -0.95
C ARG A 301 -16.32 -3.21 -1.88
N VAL A 302 -16.45 -3.48 -3.17
CA VAL A 302 -15.42 -3.14 -4.17
C VAL A 302 -15.82 -1.86 -4.87
N TYR A 303 -14.92 -0.88 -4.92
CA TYR A 303 -15.08 0.44 -5.52
C TYR A 303 -14.24 0.54 -6.79
N GLY A 304 -14.80 1.16 -7.83
CA GLY A 304 -14.08 1.42 -9.07
C GLY A 304 -14.57 2.67 -9.76
N THR A 305 -13.67 3.60 -10.06
CA THR A 305 -14.00 4.77 -10.89
C THR A 305 -12.83 5.20 -11.75
N ASP A 306 -13.13 5.64 -12.97
CA ASP A 306 -12.16 6.22 -13.90
C ASP A 306 -12.48 7.70 -14.03
N VAL A 307 -11.55 8.55 -13.58
CA VAL A 307 -11.68 10.00 -13.54
C VAL A 307 -10.81 10.60 -14.64
N ARG A 308 -11.42 11.36 -15.56
CA ARG A 308 -10.65 12.02 -16.63
C ARG A 308 -9.83 13.18 -16.08
N VAL A 309 -8.55 13.23 -16.47
CA VAL A 309 -7.56 14.19 -15.93
C VAL A 309 -7.77 15.60 -16.48
N PHE A 310 -8.26 15.71 -17.72
CA PHE A 310 -8.45 16.98 -18.42
C PHE A 310 -9.94 17.41 -18.53
N ASP A 311 -10.84 16.77 -17.78
CA ASP A 311 -12.28 17.10 -17.76
C ASP A 311 -12.60 18.17 -16.70
N ASP A 312 -13.47 19.12 -17.05
CA ASP A 312 -13.86 20.22 -16.16
C ASP A 312 -14.68 19.76 -14.94
N ASN A 313 -15.23 18.53 -14.94
CA ASN A 313 -16.11 18.02 -13.87
C ASN A 313 -15.42 17.07 -12.89
N ILE A 314 -14.10 17.16 -12.74
CA ILE A 314 -13.32 16.24 -11.91
C ILE A 314 -13.81 16.18 -10.45
N GLU A 315 -14.20 17.31 -9.87
CA GLU A 315 -14.70 17.39 -8.49
C GLU A 315 -15.99 16.57 -8.29
N ASP A 316 -16.90 16.58 -9.27
CA ASP A 316 -18.14 15.83 -9.20
C ASP A 316 -17.90 14.34 -9.46
N ALA A 317 -16.96 13.98 -10.33
CA ALA A 317 -16.56 12.58 -10.54
C ALA A 317 -16.02 11.93 -9.27
N LEU A 318 -15.30 12.69 -8.44
CA LEU A 318 -14.74 12.23 -7.17
C LEU A 318 -15.77 12.16 -6.05
N ARG A 319 -16.70 13.13 -6.00
CA ARG A 319 -17.81 13.10 -5.04
C ARG A 319 -18.71 11.88 -5.21
N ASN A 320 -18.79 11.34 -6.42
CA ASN A 320 -19.59 10.16 -6.72
C ASN A 320 -18.75 8.87 -6.72
N ALA A 321 -17.44 8.95 -6.44
CA ALA A 321 -16.56 7.79 -6.46
C ALA A 321 -16.91 6.76 -5.37
N ASP A 322 -17.45 7.23 -4.24
CA ASP A 322 -17.90 6.40 -3.13
C ASP A 322 -19.29 5.77 -3.34
N GLU A 323 -20.01 6.19 -4.37
CA GLU A 323 -21.29 5.59 -4.78
C GLU A 323 -21.13 4.45 -5.78
N ASN A 324 -19.95 4.35 -6.41
CA ASN A 324 -19.64 3.36 -7.45
C ASN A 324 -19.03 2.08 -6.84
N TYR A 325 -19.86 1.29 -6.16
CA TYR A 325 -19.44 0.04 -5.54
C TYR A 325 -20.41 -1.12 -5.74
N GLU A 326 -19.88 -2.34 -5.59
CA GLU A 326 -20.67 -3.57 -5.45
C GLU A 326 -20.42 -4.16 -4.05
N GLU A 327 -21.46 -4.64 -3.38
CA GLU A 327 -21.37 -5.22 -2.03
C GLU A 327 -21.63 -6.73 -2.05
N THR A 328 -20.64 -7.50 -1.61
CA THR A 328 -20.71 -8.97 -1.54
C THR A 328 -20.57 -9.42 -0.09
N MET A 329 -21.41 -10.36 0.34
CA MET A 329 -21.25 -11.03 1.64
C MET A 329 -20.73 -12.45 1.44
N THR A 330 -19.65 -12.79 2.13
CA THR A 330 -19.00 -14.10 2.10
C THR A 330 -18.53 -14.51 3.50
N TRP A 331 -17.76 -15.58 3.61
CA TRP A 331 -17.19 -16.05 4.86
C TRP A 331 -15.73 -16.43 4.69
N GLY A 332 -14.96 -16.36 5.78
CA GLY A 332 -13.54 -16.70 5.82
C GLY A 332 -13.23 -17.71 6.92
N VAL A 333 -12.22 -18.54 6.69
CA VAL A 333 -11.68 -19.48 7.68
C VAL A 333 -10.18 -19.32 7.83
N ASP A 334 -9.75 -19.17 9.08
CA ASP A 334 -8.34 -19.11 9.46
C ASP A 334 -8.03 -20.23 10.46
N LEU A 335 -6.79 -20.71 10.45
CA LEU A 335 -6.27 -21.71 11.37
C LEU A 335 -4.91 -21.28 11.91
N GLY A 336 -4.66 -21.59 13.18
CA GLY A 336 -3.42 -21.30 13.86
C GLY A 336 -2.93 -22.49 14.68
N VAL A 337 -1.61 -22.60 14.79
CA VAL A 337 -0.92 -23.47 15.74
C VAL A 337 0.09 -22.63 16.51
N MET A 338 0.18 -22.85 17.82
CA MET A 338 1.18 -22.20 18.66
C MET A 338 1.82 -23.21 19.59
N VAL A 339 3.16 -23.18 19.62
CA VAL A 339 4.00 -23.98 20.50
C VAL A 339 4.78 -23.06 21.43
N ARG A 340 4.65 -23.27 22.73
CA ARG A 340 5.29 -22.49 23.78
C ARG A 340 6.32 -23.32 24.52
N MET A 341 7.50 -22.76 24.67
CA MET A 341 8.61 -23.27 25.46
C MET A 341 9.08 -22.16 26.40
N LYS A 342 9.87 -22.51 27.42
CA LYS A 342 10.24 -21.59 28.52
C LYS A 342 10.67 -20.18 28.07
N MET A 343 11.48 -20.10 27.01
CA MET A 343 11.99 -18.83 26.47
C MET A 343 11.66 -18.63 25.00
N LEU A 344 10.97 -19.59 24.36
CA LEU A 344 10.79 -19.59 22.91
C LEU A 344 9.36 -20.00 22.58
N ASN A 345 8.64 -19.16 21.86
CA ASN A 345 7.37 -19.50 21.25
C ASN A 345 7.56 -19.62 19.75
N LEU A 346 6.83 -20.55 19.14
CA LEU A 346 6.75 -20.73 17.69
C LEU A 346 5.27 -20.70 17.30
N GLY A 347 4.99 -20.12 16.14
CA GLY A 347 3.63 -20.03 15.62
C GLY A 347 3.60 -20.29 14.12
N LEU A 348 2.50 -20.86 13.66
CA LEU A 348 2.14 -20.94 12.26
C LEU A 348 0.68 -20.53 12.12
N THR A 349 0.39 -19.64 11.20
CA THR A 349 -0.98 -19.21 10.91
C THR A 349 -1.25 -19.29 9.42
N LEU A 350 -2.43 -19.82 9.09
CA LEU A 350 -2.98 -19.90 7.76
C LEU A 350 -4.28 -19.11 7.75
N ARG A 351 -4.40 -18.10 6.89
CA ARG A 351 -5.59 -17.24 6.83
C ARG A 351 -6.26 -17.34 5.48
N ASN A 352 -7.56 -17.11 5.47
CA ASN A 352 -8.39 -17.10 4.25
C ASN A 352 -8.26 -18.38 3.44
N LEU A 353 -8.28 -19.54 4.11
CA LEU A 353 -8.07 -20.86 3.49
C LEU A 353 -9.06 -21.19 2.36
N ASN A 354 -10.19 -20.50 2.33
CA ASN A 354 -11.26 -20.69 1.37
C ASN A 354 -11.34 -19.58 0.31
N SER A 355 -10.34 -18.71 0.21
CA SER A 355 -10.23 -17.62 -0.78
C SER A 355 -11.54 -16.82 -0.97
N PRO A 356 -11.98 -16.04 0.03
CA PRO A 356 -13.20 -15.25 -0.12
C PRO A 356 -13.05 -14.20 -1.22
N THR A 357 -14.03 -14.16 -2.14
CA THR A 357 -14.10 -13.23 -3.28
C THR A 357 -15.22 -12.22 -3.08
N PHE A 358 -14.99 -11.00 -3.55
CA PHE A 358 -15.96 -9.89 -3.57
C PHE A 358 -16.08 -9.37 -4.99
N ASP A 359 -17.31 -9.19 -5.46
CA ASP A 359 -17.58 -8.89 -6.86
C ASP A 359 -17.22 -7.43 -7.17
N GLY A 360 -16.62 -7.18 -8.34
CA GLY A 360 -16.29 -5.85 -8.81
C GLY A 360 -17.50 -5.12 -9.42
N PRO A 361 -17.64 -3.79 -9.26
CA PRO A 361 -18.74 -3.05 -9.83
C PRO A 361 -18.62 -2.93 -11.35
N THR A 362 -19.75 -2.70 -12.01
CA THR A 362 -19.78 -2.22 -13.41
C THR A 362 -20.24 -0.76 -13.43
N VAL A 363 -19.35 0.15 -13.83
CA VAL A 363 -19.61 1.60 -13.88
C VAL A 363 -19.57 2.06 -15.32
N GLY A 364 -20.73 2.48 -15.83
CA GLY A 364 -20.89 2.79 -17.25
C GLY A 364 -20.64 1.57 -18.13
N ALA A 365 -19.55 1.59 -18.92
CA ALA A 365 -19.15 0.51 -19.81
C ALA A 365 -17.92 -0.28 -19.31
N VAL A 366 -17.42 0.03 -18.11
CA VAL A 366 -16.23 -0.60 -17.53
C VAL A 366 -16.68 -1.53 -16.41
N THR A 367 -16.28 -2.80 -16.49
CA THR A 367 -16.38 -3.77 -15.40
C THR A 367 -15.02 -3.83 -14.70
N TYR A 368 -15.03 -3.60 -13.39
CA TYR A 368 -13.82 -3.70 -12.57
C TYR A 368 -13.63 -5.13 -12.10
N ASP A 369 -12.36 -5.50 -11.87
CA ASP A 369 -12.00 -6.85 -11.46
C ASP A 369 -12.55 -7.17 -10.05
N ASP A 370 -12.97 -8.42 -9.88
CA ASP A 370 -13.32 -8.97 -8.58
C ASP A 370 -12.11 -8.94 -7.65
N TYR A 371 -12.37 -8.73 -6.36
CA TYR A 371 -11.34 -8.77 -5.33
C TYR A 371 -11.34 -10.14 -4.65
N GLU A 372 -10.34 -10.96 -4.95
CA GLU A 372 -10.10 -12.24 -4.27
C GLU A 372 -9.06 -12.07 -3.16
N ILE A 373 -9.41 -12.48 -1.93
CA ILE A 373 -8.43 -12.53 -0.85
C ILE A 373 -7.73 -13.87 -0.89
N GLU A 374 -6.48 -13.88 -1.35
CA GLU A 374 -5.68 -15.10 -1.41
C GLU A 374 -5.36 -15.67 -0.01
N PRO A 375 -5.17 -17.00 0.10
CA PRO A 375 -4.69 -17.61 1.32
C PRO A 375 -3.30 -17.08 1.68
N THR A 376 -3.08 -16.82 2.97
CA THR A 376 -1.74 -16.42 3.47
C THR A 376 -1.25 -17.42 4.50
N ALA A 377 0.07 -17.59 4.56
CA ALA A 377 0.72 -18.49 5.50
C ALA A 377 1.93 -17.80 6.12
N THR A 378 1.95 -17.64 7.45
CA THR A 378 3.03 -16.96 8.15
C THR A 378 3.57 -17.83 9.28
N PHE A 379 4.90 -17.96 9.32
CA PHE A 379 5.62 -18.57 10.43
C PHE A 379 6.20 -17.49 11.33
N GLY A 380 6.13 -17.69 12.64
CA GLY A 380 6.69 -16.76 13.62
C GLY A 380 7.48 -17.46 14.71
N ALA A 381 8.46 -16.75 15.25
CA ALA A 381 9.22 -17.14 16.43
C ALA A 381 9.35 -15.96 17.38
N ALA A 382 9.17 -16.20 18.68
CA ALA A 382 9.33 -15.19 19.72
C ALA A 382 10.26 -15.69 20.82
N PHE A 383 11.36 -14.99 21.06
CA PHE A 383 12.31 -15.27 22.13
C PHE A 383 12.06 -14.32 23.31
N ILE A 384 11.69 -14.88 24.46
CA ILE A 384 11.25 -14.15 25.65
C ILE A 384 12.15 -14.60 26.82
N PRO A 385 13.36 -14.03 26.96
CA PRO A 385 14.29 -14.41 28.03
C PRO A 385 13.83 -13.94 29.41
N PHE A 386 13.03 -12.87 29.47
CA PHE A 386 12.47 -12.30 30.68
C PHE A 386 11.03 -11.85 30.40
N GLU A 387 10.17 -11.82 31.41
CA GLU A 387 8.77 -11.36 31.27
C GLU A 387 8.64 -9.92 30.74
N THR A 388 9.72 -9.12 30.79
CA THR A 388 9.73 -7.74 30.33
C THR A 388 10.36 -7.55 28.96
N LEU A 389 10.92 -8.60 28.34
CA LEU A 389 11.69 -8.47 27.11
C LEU A 389 11.30 -9.56 26.12
N THR A 390 10.82 -9.13 24.96
CA THR A 390 10.42 -10.00 23.85
C THR A 390 11.17 -9.61 22.59
N PHE A 391 11.77 -10.59 21.92
CA PHE A 391 12.22 -10.48 20.54
C PHE A 391 11.33 -11.33 19.66
N ALA A 392 10.95 -10.83 18.49
CA ALA A 392 10.06 -11.55 17.58
C ALA A 392 10.57 -11.48 16.15
N ALA A 393 10.30 -12.53 15.38
CA ALA A 393 10.59 -12.62 13.98
C ALA A 393 9.47 -13.39 13.26
N ASP A 394 8.91 -12.79 12.21
CA ASP A 394 7.85 -13.40 11.40
C ASP A 394 8.24 -13.40 9.92
N LEU A 395 7.85 -14.45 9.20
CA LEU A 395 8.12 -14.63 7.77
C LEU A 395 6.86 -15.12 7.07
N ASP A 396 6.42 -14.36 6.06
CA ASP A 396 5.38 -14.82 5.14
C ASP A 396 5.96 -15.89 4.20
N LEU A 397 5.34 -17.06 4.22
CA LEU A 397 5.80 -18.27 3.54
C LEU A 397 5.38 -18.28 2.06
N ILE A 398 4.31 -17.56 1.72
CA ILE A 398 3.76 -17.44 0.37
C ILE A 398 3.54 -15.97 0.03
N GLU A 399 3.67 -15.65 -1.25
CA GLU A 399 3.28 -14.35 -1.79
C GLU A 399 1.76 -14.22 -1.81
N SER A 400 1.25 -13.02 -1.61
CA SER A 400 -0.16 -12.69 -1.86
C SER A 400 -0.29 -11.41 -2.69
N GLU A 401 -1.34 -11.36 -3.51
CA GLU A 401 -1.72 -10.15 -4.24
C GLU A 401 -2.21 -9.03 -3.31
N THR A 402 -2.23 -7.81 -3.84
CA THR A 402 -2.72 -6.60 -3.16
C THR A 402 -3.74 -5.89 -4.05
N VAL A 403 -4.37 -4.80 -3.57
CA VAL A 403 -5.26 -3.97 -4.40
C VAL A 403 -4.59 -3.48 -5.70
N LEU A 404 -3.25 -3.38 -5.67
CA LEU A 404 -2.44 -3.11 -6.84
C LEU A 404 -1.89 -4.45 -7.34
N SER A 405 -2.50 -5.02 -8.39
CA SER A 405 -2.12 -6.35 -8.91
C SER A 405 -0.67 -6.46 -9.40
N SER A 406 -0.02 -5.34 -9.70
CA SER A 406 1.40 -5.25 -10.04
C SER A 406 2.34 -5.25 -8.82
N TYR A 407 1.81 -5.24 -7.60
CA TYR A 407 2.56 -5.21 -6.36
C TYR A 407 2.15 -6.37 -5.45
N LYS A 408 3.06 -7.32 -5.25
CA LYS A 408 2.85 -8.48 -4.38
C LYS A 408 3.42 -8.24 -3.00
N SER A 409 2.90 -8.97 -2.01
CA SER A 409 3.40 -8.89 -0.63
C SER A 409 3.92 -10.23 -0.13
N ARG A 410 5.11 -10.20 0.48
CA ARG A 410 5.71 -11.31 1.24
C ARG A 410 6.75 -10.75 2.20
N TYR A 411 6.41 -10.57 3.47
CA TYR A 411 7.30 -9.86 4.38
C TYR A 411 8.20 -10.76 5.22
N ALA A 412 9.42 -10.27 5.48
CA ALA A 412 10.21 -10.62 6.65
C ALA A 412 10.13 -9.49 7.68
N ARG A 413 9.92 -9.85 8.95
CA ARG A 413 9.64 -8.91 10.03
C ARG A 413 10.48 -9.25 11.26
N LEU A 414 11.01 -8.24 11.92
CA LEU A 414 11.78 -8.34 13.16
C LEU A 414 11.29 -7.29 14.16
N GLY A 415 11.20 -7.66 15.43
CA GLY A 415 10.67 -6.80 16.47
C GLY A 415 11.29 -7.02 17.84
N VAL A 416 11.29 -5.97 18.65
CA VAL A 416 11.63 -6.03 20.07
C VAL A 416 10.62 -5.20 20.87
N GLU A 417 10.21 -5.73 22.02
CA GLU A 417 9.41 -5.03 23.03
C GLU A 417 10.11 -5.13 24.38
N TRP A 418 10.25 -3.99 25.07
CA TRP A 418 10.79 -3.89 26.41
C TRP A 418 9.81 -3.16 27.34
N ASP A 419 9.25 -3.90 28.30
CA ASP A 419 8.38 -3.37 29.36
C ASP A 419 9.21 -2.79 30.52
N VAL A 420 9.65 -1.55 30.34
CA VAL A 420 10.37 -0.77 31.36
C VAL A 420 9.47 -0.57 32.57
N LEU A 421 9.93 -1.07 33.73
CA LEU A 421 9.23 -0.96 35.02
C LEU A 421 7.79 -1.51 34.99
N ARG A 422 7.45 -2.38 34.01
CA ARG A 422 6.13 -2.98 33.75
C ARG A 422 4.99 -2.00 33.39
N PHE A 423 5.22 -0.69 33.42
CA PHE A 423 4.21 0.30 33.07
C PHE A 423 4.46 0.98 31.71
N LEU A 424 5.70 0.97 31.21
CA LEU A 424 6.10 1.61 29.96
C LEU A 424 6.66 0.56 29.00
N ALA A 425 5.93 0.27 27.93
CA ALA A 425 6.39 -0.60 26.86
C ALA A 425 7.11 0.25 25.79
N LEU A 426 8.36 -0.06 25.49
CA LEU A 426 9.11 0.52 24.38
C LEU A 426 9.28 -0.52 23.29
N ARG A 427 9.03 -0.15 22.04
CA ARG A 427 9.08 -1.06 20.89
C ARG A 427 9.88 -0.47 19.76
N ALA A 428 10.60 -1.36 19.08
CA ALA A 428 11.26 -1.07 17.82
C ALA A 428 11.17 -2.29 16.91
N GLY A 429 11.21 -2.06 15.60
CA GLY A 429 11.17 -3.15 14.63
C GLY A 429 11.63 -2.75 13.24
N TYR A 430 11.74 -3.75 12.39
CA TYR A 430 12.08 -3.64 10.99
C TYR A 430 11.20 -4.60 10.18
N SER A 431 10.71 -4.15 9.03
CA SER A 431 10.00 -5.02 8.09
C SER A 431 10.43 -4.74 6.66
N GLU A 432 10.49 -5.77 5.84
CA GLU A 432 10.85 -5.64 4.42
C GLU A 432 10.00 -6.59 3.60
N ASN A 433 9.44 -6.07 2.50
CA ASN A 433 8.77 -6.88 1.52
C ASN A 433 9.85 -7.60 0.68
N LEU A 434 9.79 -8.92 0.63
CA LEU A 434 10.72 -9.76 -0.12
C LEU A 434 10.25 -10.01 -1.55
N ALA A 435 8.98 -9.70 -1.86
CA ALA A 435 8.41 -9.86 -3.19
C ALA A 435 8.70 -8.65 -4.09
N GLU A 436 8.75 -7.45 -3.51
CA GLU A 436 8.91 -6.18 -4.21
C GLU A 436 9.89 -5.29 -3.45
N SER A 437 10.64 -4.46 -4.18
CA SER A 437 11.72 -3.64 -3.61
C SER A 437 11.51 -2.14 -3.78
N ASP A 438 10.42 -1.68 -4.39
CA ASP A 438 10.19 -0.26 -4.70
C ASP A 438 9.92 0.62 -3.47
N ILE A 439 9.41 0.06 -2.37
CA ILE A 439 9.21 0.78 -1.10
C ILE A 439 10.44 0.67 -0.17
N GLY A 440 11.23 -0.39 -0.34
CA GLY A 440 12.35 -0.72 0.53
C GLY A 440 11.95 -1.19 1.94
N GLY A 441 12.93 -1.20 2.84
CA GLY A 441 12.73 -1.59 4.24
C GLY A 441 12.07 -0.50 5.08
N LEU A 442 11.22 -0.88 6.03
CA LEU A 442 10.57 0.02 6.98
C LEU A 442 11.20 -0.10 8.37
N ILE A 443 11.40 1.06 9.01
CA ILE A 443 11.73 1.15 10.43
C ILE A 443 10.48 1.46 11.24
N HIS A 444 10.37 0.83 12.41
CA HIS A 444 9.19 0.92 13.27
C HIS A 444 9.57 1.34 14.68
N ALA A 445 8.69 2.14 15.30
CA ALA A 445 8.81 2.52 16.69
C ALA A 445 7.43 2.57 17.35
N GLY A 446 7.37 2.19 18.62
CA GLY A 446 6.14 2.23 19.38
C GLY A 446 6.34 2.44 20.87
N VAL A 447 5.33 3.02 21.50
CA VAL A 447 5.25 3.23 22.94
C VAL A 447 3.89 2.77 23.46
N GLY A 448 3.90 2.08 24.60
CA GLY A 448 2.71 1.65 25.32
C GLY A 448 2.76 2.10 26.78
N ILE A 449 1.62 2.53 27.31
CA ILE A 449 1.46 2.88 28.73
C ILE A 449 0.43 1.93 29.34
N ASN A 450 0.89 1.08 30.26
CA ASN A 450 0.05 0.15 31.02
C ASN A 450 -0.39 0.81 32.33
N LEU A 451 -1.64 1.27 32.38
CA LEU A 451 -2.32 1.72 33.59
C LEU A 451 -3.06 0.53 34.22
N TRP A 452 -3.52 0.68 35.47
CA TRP A 452 -4.15 -0.41 36.24
C TRP A 452 -5.33 -1.12 35.52
N LEU A 453 -6.09 -0.41 34.69
CA LEU A 453 -7.26 -0.95 33.98
C LEU A 453 -7.16 -0.84 32.45
N LEU A 454 -6.20 -0.06 31.95
CA LEU A 454 -6.20 0.44 30.59
C LEU A 454 -4.78 0.48 30.05
N ARG A 455 -4.61 0.03 28.82
CA ARG A 455 -3.41 0.18 28.01
C ARG A 455 -3.68 1.16 26.89
N ILE A 456 -2.75 2.08 26.69
CA ILE A 456 -2.75 3.00 25.55
C ILE A 456 -1.47 2.74 24.77
N ASP A 457 -1.59 2.47 23.47
CA ASP A 457 -0.45 2.27 22.59
C ASP A 457 -0.49 3.26 21.42
N LEU A 458 0.68 3.78 21.07
CA LEU A 458 0.94 4.58 19.88
C LEU A 458 2.15 4.01 19.17
N ALA A 459 2.06 3.83 17.86
CA ALA A 459 3.18 3.37 17.06
C ALA A 459 3.18 4.03 15.68
N GLY A 460 4.33 3.99 15.02
CA GLY A 460 4.47 4.42 13.65
C GLY A 460 5.60 3.68 12.94
N ALA A 461 5.57 3.76 11.62
CA ALA A 461 6.58 3.20 10.75
C ALA A 461 6.86 4.15 9.59
N MET A 462 8.07 4.08 9.05
CA MET A 462 8.43 4.80 7.83
C MET A 462 9.41 4.00 6.98
N ALA A 463 9.28 4.11 5.66
CA ALA A 463 10.25 3.57 4.72
C ALA A 463 11.61 4.24 4.91
N LEU A 464 12.67 3.46 4.69
CA LEU A 464 14.04 3.95 4.59
C LEU A 464 14.30 4.63 3.23
N GLU A 465 13.58 4.20 2.19
CA GLU A 465 13.63 4.81 0.88
C GLU A 465 12.70 6.02 0.83
N THR A 466 13.17 7.06 0.14
CA THR A 466 12.46 8.31 -0.06
C THR A 466 12.14 8.50 -1.54
N THR A 467 11.25 9.45 -1.81
CA THR A 467 10.97 9.98 -3.15
C THR A 467 10.83 11.49 -3.03
N GLU A 468 11.11 12.21 -4.10
CA GLU A 468 10.94 13.65 -4.12
C GLU A 468 9.46 13.99 -4.36
N TYR A 469 8.90 14.85 -3.52
CA TYR A 469 7.54 15.32 -3.63
C TYR A 469 7.45 16.80 -3.25
N ASP A 470 6.96 17.64 -4.16
CA ASP A 470 6.85 19.10 -3.96
C ASP A 470 8.18 19.76 -3.51
N GLY A 471 9.31 19.27 -4.04
CA GLY A 471 10.66 19.74 -3.72
C GLY A 471 11.21 19.28 -2.36
N ASP A 472 10.47 18.47 -1.61
CA ASP A 472 10.89 17.85 -0.36
C ASP A 472 11.09 16.33 -0.51
N GLU A 473 12.08 15.76 0.17
CA GLU A 473 12.22 14.30 0.27
C GLU A 473 11.21 13.74 1.29
N VAL A 474 10.29 12.90 0.82
CA VAL A 474 9.30 12.22 1.67
C VAL A 474 9.56 10.71 1.68
N PRO A 475 9.28 9.99 2.79
CA PRO A 475 9.40 8.54 2.81
C PRO A 475 8.39 7.91 1.85
N ARG A 476 8.79 6.85 1.13
CA ARG A 476 7.91 6.11 0.21
C ARG A 476 6.73 5.46 0.92
N GLU A 477 6.85 5.20 2.22
CA GLU A 477 5.77 4.71 3.07
C GLU A 477 5.81 5.36 4.44
N ALA A 478 4.63 5.69 4.98
CA ALA A 478 4.46 6.09 6.37
C ALA A 478 3.22 5.45 6.98
N ARG A 479 3.32 5.03 8.24
CA ARG A 479 2.21 4.44 9.02
C ARG A 479 2.12 5.02 10.41
N VAL A 480 0.90 5.06 10.94
CA VAL A 480 0.62 5.41 12.34
C VAL A 480 -0.51 4.55 12.87
N GLY A 481 -0.43 4.16 14.14
CA GLY A 481 -1.48 3.38 14.79
C GLY A 481 -1.69 3.80 16.24
N PHE A 482 -2.95 3.73 16.68
CA PHE A 482 -3.39 3.99 18.04
C PHE A 482 -4.28 2.84 18.56
N GLN A 483 -4.14 2.50 19.84
CA GLN A 483 -4.93 1.46 20.49
C GLN A 483 -5.27 1.86 21.92
N LEU A 484 -6.47 1.44 22.29
CA LEU A 484 -6.99 1.47 23.64
C LEU A 484 -7.42 0.05 24.01
N ALA A 485 -6.81 -0.53 25.02
CA ALA A 485 -7.15 -1.88 25.46
C ALA A 485 -7.38 -1.95 26.96
N ALA A 486 -8.23 -2.88 27.38
CA ALA A 486 -8.41 -3.28 28.76
C ALA A 486 -8.33 -4.80 28.76
N ASP A 487 -7.28 -5.36 29.37
CA ASP A 487 -6.96 -6.79 29.27
C ASP A 487 -6.58 -7.32 30.66
N PHE A 488 -7.43 -8.18 31.23
CA PHE A 488 -7.34 -8.65 32.61
C PHE A 488 -7.75 -10.12 32.80
#